data_AF-A0A364MVF5-F1
#
_entry.id   AF-A0A364MVF5-F1
#
_cell.length_a   1.000
_cell.length_b   1.000
_cell.length_c   1.000
_cell.angle_alpha   90.00
_cell.angle_beta   90.00
_cell.angle_gamma   90.00
#
_symmetry.space_group_name_H-M   'P 1'
#
loop_
_entity.id
_entity.type
_entity.pdbx_description
1 polymer ?
#
loop_
_entity_poly.entity_id
_entity_poly.type
_entity_poly.pdbx_seq_one_letter_code
_entity_poly.pdbx_strand_id
1 'polypeptide(L)'
;MAHIFSLASPAPAAYHEGKKSNDQVKFPGTGFFQGINEPSRLEADIFELETTGTLQIPKDINGTFFRIQPDHRFPPLFEEDIHFNGDGSVSAFKFQDGHVDFRQRYVHTDRFKAETKARSALLGRYRNPYTDNEMVKGIIRTASNTNIVFWRGVLLATKEDGPPFAMDPETLETIGRYDFDGQVQSPTFTAHPKFDPDTGEMVCYGYEAGGNGYDASCDIVVYTISKDGKKSEECWYKAPFCGMIHDCAITKNYLILPLTPIKVNVDRLKRGGNHFAWDPDEDQWYGIVPRRNGKPEDIIWLRADNGTLLIRA
;
A
#
# COMPACT_ATOMS: atom_id res chain seq x y z
N MET A 1 35.00 -10.43 -35.03
CA MET A 1 34.25 -9.49 -34.16
C MET A 1 34.53 -9.70 -32.65
N ALA A 2 35.69 -10.24 -32.26
CA ALA A 2 35.96 -10.62 -30.85
C ALA A 2 36.73 -9.56 -30.02
N HIS A 3 36.90 -8.32 -30.51
CA HIS A 3 37.79 -7.32 -29.90
C HIS A 3 37.11 -6.06 -29.36
N ILE A 4 35.78 -5.91 -29.53
CA ILE A 4 35.10 -4.70 -29.05
C ILE A 4 34.80 -4.75 -27.54
N PHE A 5 34.60 -5.96 -26.99
CA PHE A 5 34.36 -6.16 -25.56
C PHE A 5 35.63 -6.09 -24.70
N SER A 6 36.83 -6.22 -25.28
CA SER A 6 38.10 -6.10 -24.55
C SER A 6 38.61 -4.66 -24.39
N LEU A 7 37.96 -3.68 -25.04
CA LEU A 7 38.34 -2.26 -25.01
C LEU A 7 37.36 -1.39 -24.21
N ALA A 8 36.20 -1.93 -23.83
CA ALA A 8 35.24 -1.23 -22.99
C ALA A 8 35.58 -1.50 -21.52
N SER A 9 36.01 -0.47 -20.80
CA SER A 9 36.01 -0.51 -19.34
C SER A 9 34.61 -0.92 -18.86
N PRO A 10 34.49 -1.83 -17.87
CA PRO A 10 33.19 -2.17 -17.30
C PRO A 10 32.46 -0.89 -16.89
N ALA A 11 31.17 -0.80 -17.21
CA ALA A 11 30.36 0.32 -16.74
C ALA A 11 30.47 0.41 -15.22
N PRO A 12 30.64 1.62 -14.64
CA PRO A 12 30.72 1.79 -13.20
C PRO A 12 29.45 1.22 -12.54
N ALA A 13 29.60 0.67 -11.33
CA ALA A 13 28.48 0.13 -10.58
C ALA A 13 27.41 1.23 -10.39
N ALA A 14 26.13 0.87 -10.59
CA ALA A 14 25.00 1.79 -10.42
C ALA A 14 24.76 2.19 -8.95
N TYR A 15 25.30 1.40 -8.02
CA TYR A 15 25.24 1.62 -6.58
C TYR A 15 26.65 1.61 -5.99
N HIS A 16 26.91 2.50 -5.05
CA HIS A 16 28.13 2.58 -4.26
C HIS A 16 27.73 2.75 -2.78
N GLU A 17 28.23 1.89 -1.90
CA GLU A 17 27.87 1.87 -0.47
C GLU A 17 26.33 1.86 -0.24
N GLY A 18 25.61 1.07 -1.04
CA GLY A 18 24.16 0.89 -0.92
C GLY A 18 23.32 2.07 -1.41
N LYS A 19 23.92 3.10 -2.01
CA LYS A 19 23.23 4.26 -2.59
C LYS A 19 23.46 4.35 -4.09
N LYS A 20 22.45 4.82 -4.82
CA LYS A 20 22.57 5.06 -6.26
C LYS A 20 23.67 6.10 -6.53
N SER A 21 24.64 5.75 -7.38
CA SER A 21 25.88 6.50 -7.57
C SER A 21 25.99 7.22 -8.91
N ASN A 22 25.07 6.94 -9.84
CA ASN A 22 25.04 7.54 -11.17
C ASN A 22 23.61 7.58 -11.74
N ASP A 23 23.45 8.23 -12.90
CA ASP A 23 22.15 8.42 -13.56
C ASP A 23 21.72 7.23 -14.42
N GLN A 24 22.44 6.10 -14.37
CA GLN A 24 22.05 4.92 -15.12
C GLN A 24 20.68 4.41 -14.64
N VAL A 25 19.84 4.03 -15.59
CA VAL A 25 18.60 3.31 -15.30
C VAL A 25 18.94 1.82 -15.18
N LYS A 26 19.50 1.45 -14.03
CA LYS A 26 19.86 0.07 -13.71
C LYS A 26 19.35 -0.27 -12.32
N PHE A 27 18.48 -1.28 -12.23
CA PHE A 27 17.99 -1.77 -10.96
C PHE A 27 19.10 -2.51 -10.19
N PRO A 28 19.01 -2.55 -8.85
CA PRO A 28 19.93 -3.31 -8.01
C PRO A 28 20.02 -4.78 -8.43
N GLY A 29 21.18 -5.39 -8.20
CA GLY A 29 21.36 -6.83 -8.33
C GLY A 29 20.95 -7.61 -7.08
N THR A 30 20.05 -7.07 -6.24
CA THR A 30 19.62 -7.70 -4.99
C THR A 30 18.43 -8.63 -5.23
N GLY A 31 18.15 -9.55 -4.30
CA GLY A 31 17.04 -10.51 -4.43
C GLY A 31 15.64 -9.88 -4.56
N PHE A 32 15.50 -8.61 -4.18
CA PHE A 32 14.26 -7.84 -4.34
C PHE A 32 14.01 -7.34 -5.78
N PHE A 33 14.98 -7.50 -6.68
CA PHE A 33 14.91 -7.00 -8.06
C PHE A 33 15.38 -8.05 -9.10
N GLN A 34 15.35 -9.33 -8.73
CA GLN A 34 15.83 -10.44 -9.56
C GLN A 34 14.79 -11.57 -9.66
N GLY A 35 14.88 -12.35 -10.75
CA GLY A 35 14.04 -13.51 -10.97
C GLY A 35 12.55 -13.11 -11.02
N ILE A 36 11.73 -13.73 -10.18
CA ILE A 36 10.29 -13.43 -10.12
C ILE A 36 9.97 -12.00 -9.65
N ASN A 37 10.95 -11.29 -9.07
CA ASN A 37 10.81 -9.93 -8.58
C ASN A 37 11.43 -8.89 -9.54
N GLU A 38 11.79 -9.29 -10.76
CA GLU A 38 12.24 -8.32 -11.76
C GLU A 38 11.15 -7.28 -12.03
N PRO A 39 11.49 -5.98 -12.09
CA PRO A 39 10.52 -4.93 -12.37
C PRO A 39 9.85 -5.15 -13.72
N SER A 40 8.53 -5.18 -13.74
CA SER A 40 7.77 -5.34 -14.99
C SER A 40 7.61 -4.00 -15.69
N ARG A 41 7.10 -3.00 -14.97
CA ARG A 41 6.90 -1.61 -15.44
C ARG A 41 5.99 -1.49 -16.66
N LEU A 42 5.17 -2.50 -16.89
CA LEU A 42 4.28 -2.59 -18.04
C LEU A 42 2.94 -1.91 -17.76
N GLU A 43 2.46 -1.13 -18.72
CA GLU A 43 1.06 -0.77 -18.87
C GLU A 43 0.60 -1.31 -20.22
N ALA A 44 -0.52 -2.04 -20.25
CA ALA A 44 -0.96 -2.74 -21.44
C ALA A 44 -2.46 -2.96 -21.46
N ASP A 45 -2.96 -3.27 -22.65
CA ASP A 45 -4.30 -3.73 -22.95
C ASP A 45 -4.18 -4.97 -23.82
N ILE A 46 -4.90 -6.02 -23.45
CA ILE A 46 -4.98 -7.24 -24.25
C ILE A 46 -6.46 -7.61 -24.32
N PHE A 47 -6.99 -7.60 -25.53
CA PHE A 47 -8.35 -8.05 -25.79
C PHE A 47 -8.32 -9.54 -26.10
N GLU A 48 -9.33 -10.26 -25.61
CA GLU A 48 -9.48 -11.69 -25.85
C GLU A 48 -8.23 -12.50 -25.44
N LEU A 49 -8.00 -12.63 -24.14
CA LEU A 49 -6.87 -13.41 -23.66
C LEU A 49 -6.96 -14.86 -24.15
N GLU A 50 -5.80 -15.43 -24.47
CA GLU A 50 -5.68 -16.86 -24.76
C GLU A 50 -6.08 -17.68 -23.53
N THR A 51 -7.01 -18.62 -23.71
CA THR A 51 -7.50 -19.50 -22.65
C THR A 51 -7.15 -20.96 -22.97
N THR A 52 -6.96 -21.76 -21.92
CA THR A 52 -6.70 -23.20 -22.02
C THR A 52 -7.66 -23.97 -21.12
N GLY A 53 -7.93 -25.23 -21.45
CA GLY A 53 -8.87 -26.09 -20.71
C GLY A 53 -9.96 -26.69 -21.59
N THR A 54 -10.72 -27.62 -21.03
CA THR A 54 -11.86 -28.28 -21.70
C THR A 54 -13.20 -27.56 -21.48
N LEU A 55 -13.23 -26.62 -20.53
CA LEU A 55 -14.41 -25.84 -20.17
C LEU A 55 -14.23 -24.40 -20.65
N GLN A 56 -15.26 -23.85 -21.28
CA GLN A 56 -15.30 -22.45 -21.69
C GLN A 56 -15.38 -21.54 -20.45
N ILE A 57 -14.93 -20.29 -20.57
CA ILE A 57 -15.20 -19.27 -19.54
C ILE A 57 -16.72 -19.21 -19.32
N PRO A 58 -17.21 -19.35 -18.06
CA PRO A 58 -18.64 -19.32 -17.78
C PRO A 58 -19.27 -18.01 -18.23
N LYS A 59 -20.32 -18.09 -19.07
CA LYS A 59 -21.06 -16.92 -19.56
C LYS A 59 -21.81 -16.16 -18.47
N ASP A 60 -22.07 -16.82 -17.34
CA ASP A 60 -22.75 -16.22 -16.20
C ASP A 60 -21.84 -15.29 -15.38
N ILE A 61 -20.52 -15.31 -15.61
CA ILE A 61 -19.58 -14.36 -14.97
C ILE A 61 -19.54 -13.09 -15.81
N ASN A 62 -20.08 -12.01 -15.24
CA ASN A 62 -20.04 -10.68 -15.82
C ASN A 62 -19.56 -9.67 -14.76
N GLY A 63 -18.33 -9.20 -14.92
CA GLY A 63 -17.68 -8.31 -13.97
C GLY A 63 -16.17 -8.29 -14.14
N THR A 64 -15.49 -7.56 -13.27
CA THR A 64 -14.04 -7.37 -13.38
C THR A 64 -13.36 -7.81 -12.08
N PHE A 65 -12.36 -8.67 -12.21
CA PHE A 65 -11.43 -8.97 -11.13
C PHE A 65 -10.29 -7.96 -11.14
N PHE A 66 -10.14 -7.21 -10.05
CA PHE A 66 -9.06 -6.26 -9.87
C PHE A 66 -8.03 -6.80 -8.90
N ARG A 67 -6.75 -6.58 -9.20
CA ARG A 67 -5.64 -6.85 -8.29
C ARG A 67 -4.58 -5.78 -8.44
N ILE A 68 -3.74 -5.61 -7.44
CA ILE A 68 -2.66 -4.62 -7.44
C ILE A 68 -1.33 -5.28 -7.09
N GLN A 69 -0.26 -4.84 -7.73
CA GLN A 69 1.10 -5.27 -7.45
C GLN A 69 1.99 -4.04 -7.15
N PRO A 70 2.92 -4.12 -6.20
CA PRO A 70 4.03 -3.19 -6.14
C PRO A 70 4.97 -3.41 -7.33
N ASP A 71 5.30 -2.35 -8.06
CA ASP A 71 6.17 -2.40 -9.23
C ASP A 71 6.96 -1.10 -9.36
N HIS A 72 8.25 -1.13 -8.98
CA HIS A 72 9.10 0.06 -9.01
C HIS A 72 9.24 0.64 -10.41
N ARG A 73 8.78 1.88 -10.60
CA ARG A 73 8.89 2.53 -11.90
C ARG A 73 10.28 3.04 -12.22
N PHE A 74 11.12 3.27 -11.21
CA PHE A 74 12.53 3.66 -11.37
C PHE A 74 13.42 2.87 -10.41
N PRO A 75 14.71 2.69 -10.74
CA PRO A 75 15.67 2.15 -9.78
C PRO A 75 15.66 2.98 -8.49
N PRO A 76 15.54 2.33 -7.32
CA PRO A 76 15.42 3.03 -6.04
C PRO A 76 16.69 3.81 -5.70
N LEU A 77 16.55 4.80 -4.81
CA LEU A 77 17.70 5.55 -4.26
C LEU A 77 18.67 4.67 -3.47
N PHE A 78 18.15 3.62 -2.83
CA PHE A 78 18.89 2.68 -1.99
C PHE A 78 18.86 1.29 -2.60
N GLU A 79 19.99 0.60 -2.56
CA GLU A 79 20.18 -0.72 -3.18
C GLU A 79 19.31 -1.82 -2.54
N GLU A 80 19.09 -1.70 -1.23
CA GLU A 80 18.31 -2.64 -0.40
C GLU A 80 16.85 -2.19 -0.21
N ASP A 81 16.23 -1.59 -1.23
CA ASP A 81 14.81 -1.29 -1.17
C ASP A 81 13.95 -2.57 -1.27
N ILE A 82 12.73 -2.52 -0.75
CA ILE A 82 11.86 -3.69 -0.58
C ILE A 82 10.64 -3.63 -1.50
N HIS A 83 10.05 -4.79 -1.81
CA HIS A 83 8.86 -4.90 -2.66
C HIS A 83 7.71 -3.97 -2.22
N PHE A 84 7.45 -3.87 -0.91
CA PHE A 84 6.35 -3.05 -0.38
C PHE A 84 6.47 -1.55 -0.64
N ASN A 85 7.62 -1.09 -1.15
CA ASN A 85 7.89 0.30 -1.51
C ASN A 85 7.76 0.60 -3.02
N GLY A 86 7.43 -0.40 -3.86
CA GLY A 86 7.20 -0.20 -5.29
C GLY A 86 5.90 0.56 -5.59
N ASP A 87 5.79 1.18 -6.77
CA ASP A 87 4.60 1.94 -7.14
C ASP A 87 3.41 1.00 -7.41
N GLY A 88 2.18 1.42 -7.09
CA GLY A 88 0.99 0.59 -7.30
C GLY A 88 0.67 0.43 -8.79
N SER A 89 0.69 -0.81 -9.28
CA SER A 89 0.27 -1.19 -10.64
C SER A 89 -0.97 -2.08 -10.56
N VAL A 90 -2.09 -1.57 -11.04
CA VAL A 90 -3.41 -2.22 -10.99
C VAL A 90 -3.64 -2.99 -12.27
N SER A 91 -4.07 -4.24 -12.14
CA SER A 91 -4.58 -5.05 -13.24
C SER A 91 -6.06 -5.33 -13.08
N ALA A 92 -6.76 -5.28 -14.22
CA ALA A 92 -8.14 -5.63 -14.38
C ALA A 92 -8.25 -6.80 -15.35
N PHE A 93 -9.02 -7.82 -14.95
CA PHE A 93 -9.45 -8.93 -15.78
C PHE A 93 -10.96 -8.84 -15.94
N LYS A 94 -11.42 -8.33 -17.07
CA LYS A 94 -12.85 -8.09 -17.33
C LYS A 94 -13.44 -9.31 -18.00
N PHE A 95 -14.40 -9.95 -17.33
CA PHE A 95 -15.16 -11.09 -17.83
C PHE A 95 -16.51 -10.63 -18.34
N GLN A 96 -16.85 -11.03 -19.56
CA GLN A 96 -18.16 -10.74 -20.15
C GLN A 96 -18.48 -11.76 -21.25
N ASP A 97 -19.67 -12.37 -21.19
CA ASP A 97 -20.21 -13.24 -22.25
C ASP A 97 -19.30 -14.43 -22.66
N GLY A 98 -18.44 -14.89 -21.75
CA GLY A 98 -17.46 -15.97 -22.01
C GLY A 98 -16.11 -15.49 -22.56
N HIS A 99 -15.86 -14.18 -22.53
CA HIS A 99 -14.60 -13.54 -22.91
C HIS A 99 -13.89 -12.98 -21.69
N VAL A 100 -12.57 -12.84 -21.77
CA VAL A 100 -11.78 -12.11 -20.76
C VAL A 100 -10.76 -11.18 -21.39
N ASP A 101 -10.85 -9.90 -21.01
CA ASP A 101 -9.91 -8.85 -21.41
C ASP A 101 -8.98 -8.48 -20.25
N PHE A 102 -7.78 -8.02 -20.56
CA PHE A 102 -6.80 -7.56 -19.60
C PHE A 102 -6.45 -6.09 -19.80
N ARG A 103 -6.35 -5.35 -18.70
CA ARG A 103 -5.81 -3.99 -18.65
C ARG A 103 -4.90 -3.83 -17.44
N GLN A 104 -3.78 -3.14 -17.59
CA GLN A 104 -2.89 -2.78 -16.49
C GLN A 104 -2.47 -1.31 -16.56
N ARG A 105 -2.59 -0.59 -15.44
CA ARG A 105 -2.22 0.82 -15.29
C ARG A 105 -1.60 1.11 -13.93
N TYR A 106 -0.69 2.09 -13.90
CA TYR A 106 -0.17 2.62 -12.64
C TYR A 106 -1.16 3.55 -11.95
N VAL A 107 -1.11 3.56 -10.62
CA VAL A 107 -1.78 4.58 -9.82
C VAL A 107 -0.94 5.86 -9.88
N HIS A 108 -1.48 6.94 -10.45
CA HIS A 108 -0.78 8.22 -10.58
C HIS A 108 -0.83 9.04 -9.29
N THR A 109 -0.19 8.52 -8.24
CA THR A 109 0.00 9.20 -6.95
C THR A 109 0.85 10.47 -7.08
N ASP A 110 0.92 11.27 -6.01
CA ASP A 110 1.79 12.45 -5.96
C ASP A 110 3.27 12.05 -6.12
N ARG A 111 3.66 10.94 -5.46
CA ARG A 111 4.93 10.26 -5.65
C ARG A 111 5.18 9.92 -7.13
N PHE A 112 4.25 9.21 -7.76
CA PHE A 112 4.36 8.82 -9.17
C PHE A 112 4.60 10.03 -10.08
N LYS A 113 3.83 11.10 -9.88
CA LYS A 113 3.93 12.33 -10.69
C LYS A 113 5.28 13.03 -10.48
N ALA A 114 5.75 13.14 -9.24
CA ALA A 114 7.02 13.78 -8.93
C ALA A 114 8.21 13.01 -9.56
N GLU A 115 8.24 11.69 -9.39
CA GLU A 115 9.29 10.83 -9.94
C GLU A 115 9.22 10.75 -11.48
N THR A 116 8.02 10.79 -12.06
CA THR A 116 7.85 10.94 -13.52
C THR A 116 8.55 12.20 -14.04
N LYS A 117 8.28 13.33 -13.38
CA LYS A 117 8.81 14.64 -13.79
C LYS A 117 10.34 14.67 -13.68
N ALA A 118 10.90 14.05 -12.65
CA ALA A 118 12.35 13.96 -12.45
C ALA A 118 13.01 12.84 -13.29
N ARG A 119 12.22 11.90 -13.82
CA ARG A 119 12.68 10.68 -14.49
C ARG A 119 13.62 9.82 -13.63
N SER A 120 13.41 9.85 -12.32
CA SER A 120 14.20 9.15 -11.31
C SER A 120 13.41 8.97 -10.02
N ALA A 121 13.81 7.99 -9.19
CA ALA A 121 13.28 7.85 -7.84
C ALA A 121 13.68 9.06 -6.99
N LEU A 122 12.75 9.57 -6.18
CA LEU A 122 12.93 10.71 -5.28
C LEU A 122 12.57 10.37 -3.84
N LEU A 123 11.67 9.40 -3.63
CA LEU A 123 11.33 8.93 -2.30
C LEU A 123 12.37 7.87 -1.87
N GLY A 124 12.73 7.91 -0.60
CA GLY A 124 13.72 7.03 0.00
C GLY A 124 13.16 5.68 0.44
N ARG A 125 13.68 5.18 1.55
CA ARG A 125 13.32 3.87 2.12
C ARG A 125 11.84 3.84 2.54
N TYR A 126 11.29 2.63 2.56
CA TYR A 126 9.92 2.33 2.98
C TYR A 126 9.53 3.06 4.28
N ARG A 127 8.50 3.91 4.19
CA ARG A 127 7.95 4.75 5.28
C ARG A 127 8.97 5.62 6.04
N ASN A 128 10.15 5.89 5.49
CA ASN A 128 11.15 6.74 6.15
C ASN A 128 11.35 8.10 5.43
N PRO A 129 10.67 9.18 5.89
CA PRO A 129 10.78 10.50 5.27
C PRO A 129 12.16 11.15 5.42
N TYR A 130 13.00 10.72 6.38
CA TYR A 130 14.36 11.25 6.54
C TYR A 130 15.34 10.83 5.44
N THR A 131 14.89 9.91 4.57
CA THR A 131 15.70 9.38 3.46
C THR A 131 15.26 9.90 2.10
N ASP A 132 14.28 10.80 2.07
CA ASP A 132 13.76 11.40 0.86
C ASP A 132 14.65 12.50 0.29
N ASN A 133 14.46 12.77 -0.99
CA ASN A 133 15.04 13.93 -1.62
C ASN A 133 14.33 15.23 -1.20
N GLU A 134 15.09 16.32 -1.05
CA GLU A 134 14.65 17.73 -0.96
C GLU A 134 13.37 18.05 -1.76
N MET A 135 13.37 17.63 -3.02
CA MET A 135 12.36 18.01 -4.00
C MET A 135 10.97 17.45 -3.73
N VAL A 136 10.85 16.43 -2.88
CA VAL A 136 9.57 15.77 -2.56
C VAL A 136 9.09 16.06 -1.13
N LYS A 137 9.73 17.03 -0.45
CA LYS A 137 9.28 17.47 0.87
C LYS A 137 7.85 18.00 0.80
N GLY A 138 6.98 17.43 1.63
CA GLY A 138 5.58 17.85 1.74
C GLY A 138 4.62 17.19 0.75
N ILE A 139 5.08 16.31 -0.14
CA ILE A 139 4.16 15.48 -0.93
C ILE A 139 3.70 14.27 -0.10
N ILE A 140 2.53 13.73 -0.44
CA ILE A 140 2.05 12.48 0.14
C ILE A 140 2.88 11.33 -0.44
N ARG A 141 3.54 10.53 0.42
CA ARG A 141 4.53 9.52 0.00
C ARG A 141 3.90 8.21 -0.49
N THR A 142 2.60 8.05 -0.29
CA THR A 142 1.92 6.78 -0.49
C THR A 142 2.07 6.26 -1.92
N ALA A 143 2.40 4.98 -2.03
CA ALA A 143 2.51 4.28 -3.30
C ALA A 143 1.17 3.71 -3.80
N SER A 144 0.14 3.70 -2.94
CA SER A 144 -1.19 3.11 -3.23
C SER A 144 -1.08 1.70 -3.86
N ASN A 145 -0.29 0.80 -3.24
CA ASN A 145 0.16 -0.45 -3.85
C ASN A 145 -0.33 -1.73 -3.15
N THR A 146 -1.17 -1.62 -2.11
CA THR A 146 -1.46 -2.75 -1.22
C THR A 146 -2.77 -3.43 -1.54
N ASN A 147 -3.84 -2.67 -1.77
CA ASN A 147 -5.13 -3.24 -2.13
C ASN A 147 -5.92 -2.32 -3.06
N ILE A 148 -6.88 -2.89 -3.77
CA ILE A 148 -7.80 -2.20 -4.68
C ILE A 148 -9.23 -2.60 -4.32
N VAL A 149 -10.05 -1.64 -3.89
CA VAL A 149 -11.43 -1.90 -3.45
C VAL A 149 -12.42 -1.10 -4.25
N PHE A 150 -13.54 -1.70 -4.66
CA PHE A 150 -14.61 -0.97 -5.33
C PHE A 150 -15.45 -0.22 -4.29
N TRP A 151 -15.63 1.09 -4.51
CA TRP A 151 -16.38 1.95 -3.61
C TRP A 151 -17.16 3.00 -4.40
N ARG A 152 -18.49 2.97 -4.31
CA ARG A 152 -19.40 4.00 -4.84
C ARG A 152 -19.09 4.44 -6.29
N GLY A 153 -18.82 3.49 -7.17
CA GLY A 153 -18.59 3.74 -8.60
C GLY A 153 -17.13 3.99 -9.00
N VAL A 154 -16.20 4.03 -8.04
CA VAL A 154 -14.76 4.13 -8.30
C VAL A 154 -14.01 2.96 -7.68
N LEU A 155 -12.77 2.74 -8.11
CA LEU A 155 -11.82 1.89 -7.40
C LEU A 155 -10.97 2.75 -6.46
N LEU A 156 -10.74 2.30 -5.23
CA LEU A 156 -9.80 2.91 -4.31
C LEU A 156 -8.54 2.07 -4.25
N ALA A 157 -7.46 2.58 -4.83
CA ALA A 157 -6.13 2.05 -4.62
C ALA A 157 -5.62 2.53 -3.26
N THR A 158 -5.27 1.59 -2.40
CA THR A 158 -5.03 1.85 -0.98
C THR A 158 -3.65 1.40 -0.55
N LYS A 159 -3.13 2.10 0.46
CA LYS A 159 -1.89 1.81 1.18
C LYS A 159 -1.99 2.46 2.55
N GLU A 160 -1.62 1.71 3.57
CA GLU A 160 -1.79 2.07 4.98
C GLU A 160 -1.15 3.39 5.44
N ASP A 161 -0.22 3.95 4.67
CA ASP A 161 0.56 5.13 5.05
C ASP A 161 0.04 6.44 4.43
N GLY A 162 -1.10 6.41 3.76
CA GLY A 162 -1.68 7.60 3.16
C GLY A 162 -3.16 7.45 2.81
N PRO A 163 -3.79 8.53 2.34
CA PRO A 163 -5.14 8.47 1.80
C PRO A 163 -5.20 7.65 0.50
N PRO A 164 -6.34 7.01 0.20
CA PRO A 164 -6.51 6.26 -1.03
C PRO A 164 -6.52 7.16 -2.27
N PHE A 165 -6.24 6.57 -3.42
CA PHE A 165 -6.41 7.19 -4.73
C PHE A 165 -7.57 6.52 -5.47
N ALA A 166 -8.52 7.34 -5.94
CA ALA A 166 -9.61 6.90 -6.78
C ALA A 166 -9.16 6.68 -8.22
N MET A 167 -9.63 5.60 -8.82
CA MET A 167 -9.43 5.25 -10.22
C MET A 167 -10.77 4.90 -10.87
N ASP A 168 -10.88 5.16 -12.16
CA ASP A 168 -12.01 4.73 -12.96
C ASP A 168 -11.98 3.19 -13.11
N PRO A 169 -13.09 2.47 -12.85
CA PRO A 169 -13.13 1.02 -12.88
C PRO A 169 -13.05 0.41 -14.29
N GLU A 170 -13.32 1.20 -15.34
CA GLU A 170 -13.25 0.76 -16.73
C GLU A 170 -11.90 1.12 -17.35
N THR A 171 -11.46 2.37 -17.23
CA THR A 171 -10.23 2.86 -17.88
C THR A 171 -8.97 2.63 -17.03
N LEU A 172 -9.14 2.41 -15.72
CA LEU A 172 -8.06 2.47 -14.73
C LEU A 172 -7.31 3.81 -14.70
N GLU A 173 -7.89 4.87 -15.25
CA GLU A 173 -7.33 6.21 -15.12
C GLU A 173 -7.42 6.68 -13.67
N THR A 174 -6.35 7.25 -13.15
CA THR A 174 -6.35 7.82 -11.80
C THR A 174 -7.11 9.14 -11.80
N ILE A 175 -8.22 9.18 -11.07
CA ILE A 175 -9.06 10.36 -10.87
C ILE A 175 -8.35 11.33 -9.91
N GLY A 176 -7.79 10.80 -8.82
CA GLY A 176 -7.05 11.58 -7.84
C GLY A 176 -7.15 11.03 -6.42
N ARG A 177 -6.60 11.77 -5.46
CA ARG A 177 -6.72 11.46 -4.04
C ARG A 177 -8.18 11.47 -3.61
N TYR A 178 -8.61 10.47 -2.84
CA TYR A 178 -9.98 10.32 -2.38
C TYR A 178 -10.06 10.59 -0.87
N ASP A 179 -10.72 11.69 -0.48
CA ASP A 179 -10.84 12.15 0.92
C ASP A 179 -12.28 12.09 1.46
N PHE A 180 -13.16 11.35 0.78
CA PHE A 180 -14.55 11.12 1.18
C PHE A 180 -15.34 12.44 1.33
N ASP A 181 -15.30 13.28 0.30
CA ASP A 181 -15.93 14.62 0.30
C ASP A 181 -15.38 15.50 1.43
N GLY A 182 -14.07 15.40 1.70
CA GLY A 182 -13.40 16.10 2.80
C GLY A 182 -13.77 15.62 4.21
N GLN A 183 -14.51 14.52 4.36
CA GLN A 183 -14.90 14.03 5.69
C GLN A 183 -13.75 13.32 6.42
N VAL A 184 -12.80 12.72 5.70
CA VAL A 184 -11.66 12.01 6.31
C VAL A 184 -10.45 12.94 6.36
N GLN A 185 -10.04 13.29 7.58
CA GLN A 185 -8.92 14.21 7.86
C GLN A 185 -7.66 13.49 8.36
N SER A 186 -7.75 12.19 8.62
CA SER A 186 -6.60 11.39 9.06
C SER A 186 -5.54 11.34 7.96
N PRO A 187 -4.24 11.42 8.29
CA PRO A 187 -3.17 11.29 7.29
C PRO A 187 -3.11 9.87 6.70
N THR A 188 -3.65 8.87 7.40
CA THR A 188 -3.58 7.46 7.02
C THR A 188 -4.96 6.83 6.81
N PHE A 189 -5.01 5.82 5.93
CA PHE A 189 -6.20 5.04 5.63
C PHE A 189 -5.82 3.56 5.47
N THR A 190 -6.56 2.65 6.09
CA THR A 190 -6.30 1.20 5.99
C THR A 190 -6.36 0.70 4.54
N ALA A 191 -5.44 -0.21 4.18
CA ALA A 191 -5.56 -0.95 2.92
C ALA A 191 -6.58 -2.10 2.98
N HIS A 192 -7.13 -2.37 4.15
CA HIS A 192 -8.03 -3.49 4.40
C HIS A 192 -9.34 -3.04 5.05
N PRO A 193 -10.07 -2.07 4.44
CA PRO A 193 -11.40 -1.74 4.92
C PRO A 193 -12.31 -2.96 4.83
N LYS A 194 -13.30 -3.04 5.73
CA LYS A 194 -14.25 -4.14 5.75
C LYS A 194 -15.65 -3.63 5.47
N PHE A 195 -16.40 -4.38 4.67
CA PHE A 195 -17.78 -4.06 4.32
C PHE A 195 -18.72 -4.89 5.18
N ASP A 196 -19.65 -4.22 5.86
CA ASP A 196 -20.70 -4.92 6.59
C ASP A 196 -21.76 -5.42 5.57
N PRO A 197 -22.02 -6.72 5.49
CA PRO A 197 -22.98 -7.27 4.52
C PRO A 197 -24.44 -6.91 4.84
N ASP A 198 -24.76 -6.60 6.10
CA ASP A 198 -26.13 -6.26 6.54
C ASP A 198 -26.46 -4.80 6.23
N THR A 199 -25.50 -3.88 6.42
CA THR A 199 -25.72 -2.43 6.27
C THR A 199 -25.15 -1.83 4.99
N GLY A 200 -24.17 -2.50 4.37
CA GLY A 200 -23.39 -1.99 3.23
C GLY A 200 -22.44 -0.86 3.60
N GLU A 201 -22.18 -0.62 4.89
CA GLU A 201 -21.20 0.37 5.34
C GLU A 201 -19.77 -0.15 5.21
N MET A 202 -18.83 0.77 5.04
CA MET A 202 -17.40 0.50 5.05
C MET A 202 -16.83 0.91 6.41
N VAL A 203 -16.29 -0.06 7.15
CA VAL A 203 -15.58 0.14 8.40
C VAL A 203 -14.10 0.37 8.09
N CYS A 204 -13.59 1.52 8.53
CA CYS A 204 -12.25 2.00 8.25
C CYS A 204 -11.49 2.29 9.54
N TYR A 205 -10.18 2.31 9.42
CA TYR A 205 -9.29 2.78 10.46
C TYR A 205 -8.00 3.35 9.84
N GLY A 206 -7.25 4.10 10.63
CA GLY A 206 -5.89 4.54 10.34
C GLY A 206 -5.06 4.41 11.61
N TYR A 207 -3.84 3.90 11.47
CA TYR A 207 -2.85 3.88 12.56
C TYR A 207 -1.71 4.84 12.23
N GLU A 208 -0.90 5.19 13.24
CA GLU A 208 0.10 6.27 13.10
C GLU A 208 -0.56 7.59 12.65
N ALA A 209 -1.78 7.83 13.14
CA ALA A 209 -2.68 8.84 12.63
C ALA A 209 -2.52 10.23 13.29
N GLY A 210 -1.64 10.35 14.29
CA GLY A 210 -1.54 11.54 15.14
C GLY A 210 -0.97 12.78 14.46
N GLY A 211 -0.20 12.60 13.39
CA GLY A 211 0.48 13.70 12.69
C GLY A 211 0.43 13.54 11.18
N ASN A 212 1.52 13.06 10.58
CA ASN A 212 1.67 13.01 9.12
C ASN A 212 1.70 11.58 8.54
N GLY A 213 1.40 10.56 9.35
CA GLY A 213 1.46 9.16 8.94
C GLY A 213 2.86 8.54 8.98
N TYR A 214 3.88 9.25 9.47
CA TYR A 214 5.27 8.79 9.57
C TYR A 214 5.96 9.30 10.86
N ASP A 215 5.17 9.66 11.87
CA ASP A 215 5.61 10.33 13.08
C ASP A 215 5.84 9.38 14.27
N ALA A 216 5.74 8.07 14.04
CA ALA A 216 5.76 7.05 15.09
C ALA A 216 4.70 7.28 16.18
N SER A 217 3.56 7.89 15.84
CA SER A 217 2.44 8.07 16.77
C SER A 217 1.76 6.74 17.12
N CYS A 218 1.33 6.60 18.38
CA CYS A 218 0.47 5.51 18.83
C CYS A 218 -1.03 5.79 18.58
N ASP A 219 -1.38 6.91 17.96
CA ASP A 219 -2.78 7.28 17.74
C ASP A 219 -3.39 6.43 16.61
N ILE A 220 -4.56 5.90 16.90
CA ILE A 220 -5.42 5.16 15.97
C ILE A 220 -6.72 5.95 15.83
N VAL A 221 -7.24 6.05 14.62
CA VAL A 221 -8.60 6.53 14.38
C VAL A 221 -9.41 5.41 13.74
N VAL A 222 -10.64 5.21 14.20
CA VAL A 222 -11.62 4.28 13.63
C VAL A 222 -12.84 5.10 13.24
N TYR A 223 -13.44 4.80 12.09
CA TYR A 223 -14.67 5.44 11.64
C TYR A 223 -15.40 4.54 10.64
N THR A 224 -16.67 4.85 10.41
CA THR A 224 -17.52 4.14 9.45
C THR A 224 -18.01 5.11 8.38
N ILE A 225 -17.97 4.67 7.13
CA ILE A 225 -18.58 5.37 5.99
C ILE A 225 -19.83 4.60 5.56
N SER A 226 -21.00 5.23 5.63
CA SER A 226 -22.25 4.59 5.17
C SER A 226 -22.23 4.29 3.67
N LYS A 227 -23.13 3.44 3.18
CA LYS A 227 -23.31 3.18 1.74
C LYS A 227 -23.57 4.45 0.91
N ASP A 228 -24.12 5.49 1.55
CA ASP A 228 -24.38 6.81 0.96
C ASP A 228 -23.18 7.77 1.11
N GLY A 229 -22.07 7.27 1.65
CA GLY A 229 -20.80 7.97 1.83
C GLY A 229 -20.73 8.95 2.98
N LYS A 230 -21.64 8.87 3.96
CA LYS A 230 -21.56 9.75 5.14
C LYS A 230 -20.69 9.12 6.21
N LYS A 231 -19.72 9.88 6.73
CA LYS A 231 -18.87 9.47 7.85
C LYS A 231 -19.65 9.51 9.16
N SER A 232 -19.43 8.51 10.00
CA SER A 232 -20.03 8.33 11.32
C SER A 232 -19.12 7.48 12.20
N GLU A 233 -19.48 7.32 13.48
CA GLU A 233 -18.78 6.42 14.42
C GLU A 233 -17.26 6.68 14.53
N GLU A 234 -16.84 7.95 14.37
CA GLU A 234 -15.43 8.31 14.47
C GLU A 234 -14.98 8.37 15.92
N CYS A 235 -13.97 7.58 16.27
CA CYS A 235 -13.33 7.63 17.58
C CYS A 235 -11.81 7.45 17.46
N TRP A 236 -11.08 8.18 18.30
CA TRP A 236 -9.62 8.13 18.41
C TRP A 236 -9.22 7.31 19.63
N TYR A 237 -8.21 6.47 19.46
CA TYR A 237 -7.68 5.56 20.47
C TYR A 237 -6.16 5.69 20.53
N LYS A 238 -5.56 5.22 21.63
CA LYS A 238 -4.11 5.08 21.76
C LYS A 238 -3.73 3.59 21.83
N ALA A 239 -2.83 3.18 20.95
CA ALA A 239 -2.21 1.87 20.95
C ALA A 239 -1.22 1.71 22.13
N PRO A 240 -0.98 0.49 22.63
CA PRO A 240 0.08 0.20 23.60
C PRO A 240 1.48 0.64 23.14
N PHE A 241 1.74 0.55 21.83
CA PHE A 241 2.94 1.05 21.17
C PHE A 241 2.65 1.43 19.72
N CYS A 242 3.54 2.20 19.10
CA CYS A 242 3.48 2.46 17.66
C CYS A 242 4.03 1.25 16.91
N GLY A 243 3.15 0.58 16.17
CA GLY A 243 3.49 -0.61 15.40
C GLY A 243 2.49 -0.85 14.27
N MET A 244 2.74 -1.89 13.50
CA MET A 244 1.93 -2.21 12.33
C MET A 244 0.58 -2.81 12.74
N ILE A 245 -0.51 -2.14 12.34
CA ILE A 245 -1.88 -2.66 12.33
C ILE A 245 -2.31 -2.80 10.87
N HIS A 246 -1.79 -3.81 10.19
CA HIS A 246 -1.95 -3.95 8.74
C HIS A 246 -3.39 -4.25 8.34
N ASP A 247 -4.03 -5.19 9.05
CA ASP A 247 -5.35 -5.72 8.72
C ASP A 247 -6.22 -5.76 10.01
N CYS A 248 -7.50 -6.06 9.84
CA CYS A 248 -8.48 -6.12 10.90
C CYS A 248 -9.51 -7.22 10.66
N ALA A 249 -10.25 -7.58 11.70
CA ALA A 249 -11.47 -8.37 11.57
C ALA A 249 -12.67 -7.55 12.07
N ILE A 250 -13.82 -7.73 11.43
CA ILE A 250 -15.08 -7.15 11.92
C ILE A 250 -16.03 -8.25 12.37
N THR A 251 -16.76 -7.97 13.43
CA THR A 251 -17.92 -8.73 13.88
C THR A 251 -19.14 -7.81 13.83
N LYS A 252 -20.32 -8.32 14.18
CA LYS A 252 -21.53 -7.49 14.29
C LYS A 252 -21.34 -6.26 15.18
N ASN A 253 -20.57 -6.37 16.25
CA ASN A 253 -20.48 -5.32 17.27
C ASN A 253 -19.07 -4.73 17.44
N TYR A 254 -18.02 -5.41 16.98
CA TYR A 254 -16.63 -5.05 17.25
C TYR A 254 -15.77 -5.05 15.99
N LEU A 255 -14.85 -4.09 15.94
CA LEU A 255 -13.67 -4.11 15.09
C LEU A 255 -12.51 -4.63 15.93
N ILE A 256 -11.77 -5.60 15.41
CA ILE A 256 -10.63 -6.23 16.07
C ILE A 256 -9.37 -5.77 15.33
N LEU A 257 -8.46 -5.13 16.06
CA LEU A 257 -7.22 -4.55 15.55
C LEU A 257 -6.02 -5.30 16.13
N PRO A 258 -5.45 -6.26 15.39
CA PRO A 258 -4.24 -6.94 15.82
C PRO A 258 -3.02 -6.02 15.69
N LEU A 259 -2.32 -5.86 16.79
CA LEU A 259 -1.06 -5.13 16.90
C LEU A 259 0.03 -6.14 17.21
N THR A 260 0.75 -6.51 16.16
CA THR A 260 1.93 -7.40 16.26
C THR A 260 3.14 -6.62 16.77
N PRO A 261 4.13 -7.27 17.41
CA PRO A 261 5.32 -6.61 17.97
C PRO A 261 6.34 -6.20 16.89
N ILE A 262 5.84 -5.59 15.82
CA ILE A 262 6.58 -4.93 14.75
C ILE A 262 6.53 -3.43 15.02
N LYS A 263 7.50 -2.94 15.79
CA LYS A 263 7.49 -1.59 16.39
C LYS A 263 8.19 -0.56 15.53
N VAL A 264 7.73 0.68 15.66
CA VAL A 264 8.36 1.87 15.08
C VAL A 264 9.28 2.52 16.13
N ASN A 265 10.44 2.98 15.70
CA ASN A 265 11.38 3.73 16.54
C ASN A 265 11.88 4.96 15.77
N VAL A 266 11.57 6.15 16.29
CA VAL A 266 11.89 7.43 15.63
C VAL A 266 13.40 7.65 15.48
N ASP A 267 14.22 7.22 16.44
CA ASP A 267 15.68 7.40 16.34
C ASP A 267 16.29 6.48 15.29
N ARG A 268 15.75 5.26 15.13
CA ARG A 268 16.11 4.36 14.03
C ARG A 268 15.77 5.00 12.68
N LEU A 269 14.60 5.61 12.55
CA LEU A 269 14.20 6.33 11.34
C LEU A 269 15.14 7.49 11.02
N LYS A 270 15.45 8.35 12.00
CA LYS A 270 16.39 9.48 11.85
C LYS A 270 17.79 9.06 11.42
N ARG A 271 18.24 7.86 11.82
CA ARG A 271 19.51 7.25 11.37
C ARG A 271 19.42 6.54 10.02
N GLY A 272 18.29 6.64 9.31
CA GLY A 272 18.08 6.04 7.99
C GLY A 272 17.76 4.54 8.03
N GLY A 273 17.38 3.99 9.19
CA GLY A 273 17.01 2.59 9.34
C GLY A 273 15.57 2.27 8.90
N ASN A 274 15.20 1.00 9.06
CA ASN A 274 13.86 0.50 8.69
C ASN A 274 12.76 1.10 9.57
N HIS A 275 11.58 1.36 8.99
CA HIS A 275 10.42 1.86 9.74
C HIS A 275 9.96 0.87 10.81
N PHE A 276 9.89 -0.40 10.42
CA PHE A 276 9.42 -1.49 11.25
C PHE A 276 10.58 -2.40 11.64
N ALA A 277 10.58 -2.85 12.91
CA ALA A 277 11.46 -3.89 13.39
C ALA A 277 10.73 -4.75 14.41
N TRP A 278 11.02 -6.05 14.38
CA TRP A 278 10.52 -7.00 15.37
C TRP A 278 11.10 -6.71 16.74
N ASP A 279 10.24 -6.73 17.77
CA ASP A 279 10.61 -6.68 19.17
C ASP A 279 10.37 -8.07 19.79
N PRO A 280 11.42 -8.85 20.12
CA PRO A 280 11.27 -10.18 20.67
C PRO A 280 10.73 -10.18 22.11
N ASP A 281 10.79 -9.04 22.80
CA ASP A 281 10.40 -8.90 24.21
C ASP A 281 8.99 -8.31 24.39
N GLU A 282 8.30 -7.99 23.28
CA GLU A 282 6.95 -7.44 23.26
C GLU A 282 5.93 -8.50 22.84
N ASP A 283 4.80 -8.54 23.54
CA ASP A 283 3.72 -9.47 23.24
C ASP A 283 2.80 -8.95 22.13
N GLN A 284 1.93 -9.81 21.64
CA GLN A 284 0.88 -9.41 20.71
C GLN A 284 -0.27 -8.76 21.47
N TRP A 285 -0.86 -7.72 20.88
CA TRP A 285 -2.03 -7.04 21.42
C TRP A 285 -3.18 -7.10 20.43
N TYR A 286 -4.40 -7.24 20.93
CA TYR A 286 -5.63 -7.24 20.14
C TYR A 286 -6.56 -6.17 20.70
N GLY A 287 -6.73 -5.08 19.95
CA GLY A 287 -7.65 -4.02 20.28
C GLY A 287 -9.07 -4.39 19.88
N ILE A 288 -9.96 -4.56 20.87
CA ILE A 288 -11.38 -4.82 20.66
C ILE A 288 -12.11 -3.49 20.74
N VAL A 289 -12.48 -2.96 19.57
CA VAL A 289 -13.08 -1.63 19.41
C VAL A 289 -14.58 -1.76 19.19
N PRO A 290 -15.44 -1.10 20.00
CA PRO A 290 -16.87 -1.04 19.72
C PRO A 290 -17.15 -0.36 18.38
N ARG A 291 -18.00 -0.96 17.54
CA ARG A 291 -18.38 -0.37 16.24
C ARG A 291 -19.38 0.79 16.34
N ARG A 292 -20.01 0.95 17.50
CA ARG A 292 -21.13 1.88 17.73
C ARG A 292 -20.94 2.63 19.02
N ASN A 293 -21.06 3.96 18.95
CA ASN A 293 -20.96 4.87 20.09
C ASN A 293 -19.69 4.67 20.93
N GLY A 294 -18.59 4.28 20.29
CA GLY A 294 -17.32 4.01 20.97
C GLY A 294 -16.70 5.29 21.52
N LYS A 295 -16.13 5.20 22.72
CA LYS A 295 -15.32 6.24 23.34
C LYS A 295 -13.88 5.78 23.51
N PRO A 296 -12.90 6.68 23.68
CA PRO A 296 -11.49 6.30 23.82
C PRO A 296 -11.22 5.27 24.91
N GLU A 297 -11.97 5.29 26.01
CA GLU A 297 -11.86 4.36 27.14
C GLU A 297 -12.51 2.99 26.90
N ASP A 298 -13.33 2.82 25.85
CA ASP A 298 -14.09 1.59 25.60
C ASP A 298 -13.29 0.52 24.84
N ILE A 299 -12.10 0.86 24.33
CA ILE A 299 -11.23 -0.13 23.68
C ILE A 299 -10.68 -1.10 24.72
N ILE A 300 -10.86 -2.40 24.48
CA ILE A 300 -10.29 -3.45 25.33
C ILE A 300 -9.06 -4.02 24.65
N TRP A 301 -7.92 -3.97 25.32
CA TRP A 301 -6.68 -4.56 24.83
C TRP A 301 -6.49 -5.94 25.45
N LEU A 302 -6.59 -6.97 24.62
CA LEU A 302 -6.23 -8.35 24.99
C LEU A 302 -4.77 -8.61 24.62
N ARG A 303 -4.09 -9.44 25.41
CA ARG A 303 -2.68 -9.79 25.23
C ARG A 303 -2.52 -11.27 24.93
N ALA A 304 -1.60 -11.60 24.04
CA ALA A 304 -1.19 -12.98 23.75
C ALA A 304 0.33 -13.04 23.59
N ASP A 305 0.90 -14.22 23.81
CA ASP A 305 2.35 -14.43 23.69
C ASP A 305 2.89 -13.94 22.34
N ASN A 306 4.13 -13.45 22.37
CA ASN A 306 4.89 -13.04 21.19
C ASN A 306 4.78 -14.07 20.03
N GLY A 307 4.54 -13.56 18.83
CA GLY A 307 4.35 -14.38 17.64
C GLY A 307 3.83 -13.58 16.45
N THR A 308 3.92 -14.17 15.27
CA THR A 308 3.42 -13.56 14.04
C THR A 308 1.97 -13.96 13.80
N LEU A 309 1.14 -12.99 13.42
CA LEU A 309 -0.23 -13.23 13.05
C LEU A 309 -0.36 -13.43 11.54
N LEU A 310 -1.01 -14.52 11.15
CA LEU A 310 -1.43 -14.77 9.78
C LEU A 310 -2.95 -14.63 9.70
N ILE A 311 -3.44 -13.51 9.16
CA ILE A 311 -4.86 -13.34 8.83
C ILE A 311 -5.05 -13.81 7.39
N ARG A 312 -5.88 -14.83 7.19
CA ARG A 312 -6.33 -15.19 5.84
C ARG A 312 -7.47 -14.25 5.47
N ALA A 313 -7.20 -13.32 4.55
CA ALA A 313 -8.21 -12.51 3.89
C ALA A 313 -9.04 -13.35 2.90
#